data_AF-A0A6P5STR4-F1
#
_entry.id   AF-A0A6P5STR4-F1
#
_cell.length_a   1.000
_cell.length_b   1.000
_cell.length_c   1.000
_cell.angle_alpha   90.00
_cell.angle_beta   90.00
_cell.angle_gamma   90.00
#
_symmetry.space_group_name_H-M   'P 1'
#
loop_
_entity.id
_entity.type
_entity.pdbx_description
1 polymer ?
#
loop_
_entity_poly.entity_id
_entity_poly.type
_entity_poly.pdbx_seq_one_letter_code
_entity_poly.pdbx_strand_id
1 'polypeptide(L)'
;MFSGAYSKKSITTTTNTSTPKRPEFPLQCTEGINVTQGCPRTYPTTHDPANPSRPSNLTCPSYFRWIHEDLRPWKETGITRDMTERARMTADFRLLIVDGKAYIEKYRQSFQTRDMFTLWGILQLLRVYPGRLPDLELMFNCGDMPVIPSKDFRGPNASPPPSFHYCADEGSLDIVFPDWSFWGWAEINIKPWRSSKYIFLCLHWVVNID
;
A
#
# COMPACT_ATOMS: atom_id res chain seq x y z
N MET A 1 -3.50 -55.45 -0.25
CA MET A 1 -4.89 -55.14 -0.61
C MET A 1 -5.72 -55.27 0.65
N PHE A 2 -6.19 -54.16 1.20
CA PHE A 2 -7.17 -54.14 2.29
C PHE A 2 -8.24 -53.11 1.93
N SER A 3 -9.40 -53.61 1.51
CA SER A 3 -10.61 -52.85 1.25
C SER A 3 -11.30 -52.54 2.57
N GLY A 4 -11.39 -51.26 2.92
CA GLY A 4 -12.26 -50.75 3.97
C GLY A 4 -13.17 -49.69 3.37
N ALA A 5 -14.44 -50.03 3.13
CA ALA A 5 -15.45 -49.10 2.66
C ALA A 5 -15.80 -48.12 3.80
N TYR A 6 -15.41 -46.86 3.66
CA TYR A 6 -15.82 -45.79 4.57
C TYR A 6 -16.94 -44.98 3.93
N SER A 7 -18.15 -45.13 4.45
CA SER A 7 -19.36 -44.41 4.04
C SER A 7 -19.25 -42.93 4.43
N LYS A 8 -19.13 -42.03 3.45
CA LYS A 8 -19.27 -40.58 3.66
C LYS A 8 -20.76 -40.22 3.62
N LYS A 9 -21.39 -40.05 4.78
CA LYS A 9 -22.65 -39.31 4.88
C LYS A 9 -22.36 -37.83 4.59
N SER A 10 -22.81 -37.35 3.43
CA SER A 10 -22.80 -35.92 3.11
C SER A 10 -23.93 -35.25 3.92
N ILE A 11 -23.54 -34.39 4.87
CA ILE A 11 -24.46 -33.42 5.46
C ILE A 11 -24.40 -32.21 4.53
N THR A 12 -25.42 -32.07 3.68
CA THR A 12 -25.60 -30.89 2.84
C THR A 12 -26.16 -29.77 3.72
N THR A 13 -25.29 -28.97 4.32
CA THR A 13 -25.69 -27.69 4.90
C THR A 13 -25.67 -26.67 3.77
N THR A 14 -26.84 -26.42 3.19
CA THR A 14 -27.06 -25.33 2.22
C THR A 14 -26.87 -23.99 2.93
N THR A 15 -25.63 -23.53 3.04
CA THR A 15 -25.34 -22.13 3.37
C THR A 15 -25.33 -21.37 2.06
N ASN A 16 -26.41 -20.64 1.79
CA ASN A 16 -26.46 -19.60 0.77
C ASN A 16 -25.49 -18.48 1.17
N THR A 17 -24.20 -18.71 0.99
CA THR A 17 -23.17 -17.67 1.07
C THR A 17 -23.13 -16.99 -0.29
N SER A 18 -23.95 -15.94 -0.46
CA SER A 18 -23.69 -14.95 -1.50
C SER A 18 -22.30 -14.39 -1.24
N THR A 19 -21.33 -14.76 -2.05
CA THR A 19 -20.00 -14.17 -2.00
C THR A 19 -20.17 -12.67 -2.24
N PRO A 20 -19.60 -11.78 -1.40
CA PRO A 20 -19.64 -10.35 -1.65
C PRO A 20 -19.04 -10.11 -3.04
N LYS A 21 -19.86 -9.61 -3.98
CA LYS A 21 -19.39 -9.27 -5.32
C LYS A 21 -18.32 -8.20 -5.17
N ARG A 22 -17.09 -8.54 -5.58
CA ARG A 22 -15.94 -7.67 -5.49
C ARG A 22 -16.15 -6.48 -6.44
N PRO A 23 -16.00 -5.24 -5.98
CA PRO A 23 -15.87 -4.10 -6.89
C PRO A 23 -14.61 -4.34 -7.74
N GLU A 24 -14.82 -4.62 -9.02
CA GLU A 24 -13.74 -4.72 -10.00
C GLU A 24 -13.65 -3.41 -10.76
N PHE A 25 -12.46 -2.84 -10.80
CA PHE A 25 -12.16 -1.63 -11.57
C PHE A 25 -11.15 -2.03 -12.65
N PRO A 26 -11.54 -2.72 -13.74
CA PRO A 26 -10.60 -3.11 -14.78
C PRO A 26 -9.98 -1.86 -15.43
N LEU A 27 -8.70 -1.93 -15.80
CA LEU A 27 -8.09 -0.89 -16.64
C LEU A 27 -8.76 -0.92 -18.01
N GLN A 28 -9.65 0.04 -18.27
CA GLN A 28 -10.11 0.33 -19.62
C GLN A 28 -9.05 1.22 -20.27
N CYS A 29 -8.19 0.68 -21.10
CA CYS A 29 -7.22 1.47 -21.87
C CYS A 29 -7.37 1.09 -23.34
N THR A 30 -7.23 2.06 -24.25
CA THR A 30 -7.30 1.77 -25.69
C THR A 30 -6.10 0.94 -26.13
N GLU A 31 -6.36 -0.22 -26.73
CA GLU A 31 -5.34 -1.06 -27.37
C GLU A 31 -5.28 -0.75 -28.87
N GLY A 32 -4.10 -0.41 -29.39
CA GLY A 32 -3.89 -0.17 -30.82
C GLY A 32 -2.46 0.22 -31.16
N ILE A 33 -1.94 -0.26 -32.29
CA ILE A 33 -0.65 0.17 -32.85
C ILE A 33 -0.79 1.63 -33.28
N ASN A 34 0.13 2.51 -32.84
CA ASN A 34 0.16 3.96 -33.09
C ASN A 34 -0.91 4.81 -32.39
N VAL A 35 -1.63 4.28 -31.40
CA VAL A 35 -2.51 5.08 -30.52
C VAL A 35 -1.75 5.42 -29.25
N THR A 36 -1.73 6.70 -28.85
CA THR A 36 -1.22 7.07 -27.52
C THR A 36 -2.03 6.31 -26.47
N GLN A 37 -1.39 5.42 -25.72
CA GLN A 37 -2.07 4.59 -24.74
C GLN A 37 -2.65 5.49 -23.64
N GLY A 38 -3.97 5.62 -23.65
CA GLY A 38 -4.73 6.40 -22.69
C GLY A 38 -5.80 5.53 -22.03
N CYS A 39 -6.08 5.80 -20.76
CA CYS A 39 -7.19 5.18 -20.05
C CYS A 39 -8.23 6.28 -19.77
N PRO A 40 -9.52 6.10 -20.14
CA PRO A 40 -10.56 7.09 -19.89
C PRO A 40 -10.67 7.41 -18.40
N ARG A 41 -10.90 8.68 -18.06
CA ARG A 41 -11.14 9.14 -16.68
C ARG A 41 -12.61 8.94 -16.27
N THR A 42 -13.19 7.79 -16.61
CA THR A 42 -14.60 7.46 -16.34
C THR A 42 -14.79 6.76 -14.98
N TYR A 43 -13.72 6.62 -14.19
CA TYR A 43 -13.79 6.01 -12.87
C TYR A 43 -14.51 6.92 -11.86
N PRO A 44 -15.22 6.34 -10.87
CA PRO A 44 -15.87 7.11 -9.81
C PRO A 44 -14.84 7.97 -9.07
N THR A 45 -15.21 9.21 -8.75
CA THR A 45 -14.41 10.12 -7.92
C THR A 45 -14.78 10.02 -6.43
N THR A 46 -15.88 9.35 -6.12
CA THR A 46 -16.37 9.11 -4.76
C THR A 46 -16.56 7.62 -4.52
N HIS A 47 -16.09 7.14 -3.38
CA HIS A 47 -16.30 5.76 -2.97
C HIS A 47 -17.72 5.57 -2.42
N ASP A 48 -18.63 5.01 -3.22
CA ASP A 48 -19.93 4.52 -2.74
C ASP A 48 -19.76 3.07 -2.21
N PRO A 49 -19.92 2.81 -0.90
CA PRO A 49 -19.92 1.46 -0.38
C PRO A 49 -21.24 0.76 -0.77
N ALA A 50 -21.38 0.36 -2.03
CA ALA A 50 -22.47 -0.47 -2.52
C ALA A 50 -22.30 -1.94 -2.02
N ASN A 51 -22.31 -2.12 -0.69
CA ASN A 51 -22.69 -3.32 0.05
C ASN A 51 -22.52 -3.06 1.57
N PRO A 52 -23.59 -2.80 2.32
CA PRO A 52 -23.53 -2.55 3.76
C PRO A 52 -23.39 -3.83 4.61
N SER A 53 -23.25 -5.01 4.01
CA SER A 53 -22.90 -6.23 4.73
C SER A 53 -21.40 -6.27 5.06
N ARG A 54 -20.91 -5.23 5.74
CA ARG A 54 -19.63 -5.26 6.45
C ARG A 54 -19.80 -6.31 7.56
N PRO A 55 -19.10 -7.46 7.51
CA PRO A 55 -19.07 -8.34 8.67
C PRO A 55 -18.49 -7.52 9.81
N SER A 56 -19.23 -7.42 10.92
CA SER A 56 -18.85 -6.69 12.14
C SER A 56 -17.53 -7.18 12.75
N ASN A 57 -16.95 -8.27 12.22
CA ASN A 57 -15.81 -8.99 12.76
C ASN A 57 -14.56 -8.93 11.85
N LEU A 58 -14.47 -8.00 10.90
CA LEU A 58 -13.24 -7.80 10.13
C LEU A 58 -12.20 -7.04 10.97
N THR A 59 -11.48 -7.76 11.82
CA THR A 59 -10.28 -7.26 12.50
C THR A 59 -9.13 -7.23 11.49
N CYS A 60 -8.39 -6.12 11.45
CA CYS A 60 -7.13 -6.05 10.69
C CYS A 60 -6.20 -7.19 11.16
N PRO A 61 -5.59 -7.95 10.25
CA PRO A 61 -4.57 -8.91 10.60
C PRO A 61 -3.51 -8.31 11.55
N SER A 62 -3.04 -9.11 12.51
CA SER A 62 -2.18 -8.61 13.59
C SER A 62 -0.88 -7.96 13.11
N TYR A 63 -0.39 -8.30 11.93
CA TYR A 63 0.81 -7.69 11.34
C TYR A 63 0.62 -6.20 11.00
N PHE A 64 -0.60 -5.69 10.84
CA PHE A 64 -0.82 -4.25 10.67
C PHE A 64 -0.51 -3.42 11.91
N ARG A 65 -0.35 -4.05 13.08
CA ARG A 65 0.11 -3.34 14.28
C ARG A 65 1.45 -2.64 14.09
N TRP A 66 2.31 -3.16 13.21
CA TRP A 66 3.64 -2.62 12.94
C TRP A 66 3.58 -1.22 12.33
N ILE A 67 2.52 -0.86 11.62
CA ILE A 67 2.30 0.52 11.16
C ILE A 67 2.32 1.50 12.34
N HIS A 68 1.68 1.14 13.46
CA HIS A 68 1.66 2.00 14.64
C HIS A 68 3.04 2.06 15.32
N GLU A 69 3.81 0.99 15.26
CA GLU A 69 5.18 0.97 15.78
C GLU A 69 6.12 1.81 14.92
N ASP A 70 6.05 1.67 13.60
CA ASP A 70 6.85 2.41 12.64
C ASP A 70 6.56 3.91 12.72
N LEU A 71 5.28 4.30 12.91
CA LEU A 71 4.87 5.71 13.02
C LEU A 71 4.98 6.27 14.44
N ARG A 72 5.28 5.44 15.44
CA ARG A 72 5.40 5.85 16.85
C ARG A 72 6.30 7.07 17.07
N PRO A 73 7.46 7.24 16.39
CA PRO A 73 8.34 8.38 16.63
C PRO A 73 7.69 9.75 16.41
N TRP A 74 6.62 9.81 15.61
CA TRP A 74 5.91 11.05 15.27
C TRP A 74 4.53 11.15 15.91
N LYS A 75 4.14 10.20 16.77
CA LYS A 75 2.77 10.12 17.31
C LYS A 75 2.37 11.38 18.10
N GLU A 76 3.29 11.94 18.90
CA GLU A 76 3.01 13.08 19.77
C GLU A 76 3.37 14.43 19.12
N THR A 77 4.39 14.43 18.26
CA THR A 77 4.97 15.65 17.67
C THR A 77 4.45 15.95 16.27
N GLY A 78 3.87 14.95 15.61
CA GLY A 78 3.53 15.02 14.20
C GLY A 78 4.76 15.03 13.28
N ILE A 79 4.49 15.13 11.98
CA ILE A 79 5.51 15.24 10.95
C ILE A 79 5.53 16.68 10.45
N THR A 80 6.65 17.38 10.64
CA THR A 80 6.81 18.75 10.16
C THR A 80 7.37 18.78 8.74
N ARG A 81 7.15 19.90 8.04
CA ARG A 81 7.69 20.09 6.68
C ARG A 81 9.22 19.98 6.64
N ASP A 82 9.92 20.52 7.64
CA ASP A 82 11.38 20.42 7.74
C ASP A 82 11.85 18.96 7.79
N MET A 83 11.17 18.13 8.59
CA MET A 83 11.50 16.71 8.73
C MET A 83 11.33 15.97 7.40
N THR A 84 10.25 16.26 6.67
CA THR A 84 10.01 15.69 5.35
C THR A 84 11.08 16.13 4.35
N GLU A 85 11.45 17.41 4.31
CA GLU A 85 12.50 17.91 3.41
C GLU A 85 13.88 17.31 3.74
N ARG A 86 14.17 16.98 5.00
CA ARG A 86 15.40 16.24 5.36
C ARG A 86 15.44 14.81 4.80
N ALA A 87 14.30 14.16 4.62
CA ALA A 87 14.23 12.83 4.00
C ALA A 87 14.65 12.84 2.52
N ARG A 88 14.62 14.00 1.85
CA ARG A 88 15.07 14.17 0.45
C ARG A 88 16.49 13.67 0.23
N MET A 89 17.37 13.80 1.22
CA MET A 89 18.77 13.38 1.13
C MET A 89 18.91 11.87 0.88
N THR A 90 17.96 11.07 1.34
CA THR A 90 17.95 9.61 1.21
C THR A 90 16.87 9.10 0.26
N ALA A 91 15.84 9.89 -0.06
CA ALA A 91 14.78 9.49 -0.99
C ALA A 91 15.24 9.35 -2.45
N ASP A 92 14.65 8.39 -3.16
CA ASP A 92 14.71 8.23 -4.62
C ASP A 92 13.65 9.10 -5.30
N PHE A 93 12.43 9.14 -4.74
CA PHE A 93 11.34 9.97 -5.23
C PHE A 93 10.44 10.48 -4.10
N ARG A 94 9.79 11.60 -4.36
CA ARG A 94 8.70 12.18 -3.56
C ARG A 94 7.38 11.89 -4.25
N LEU A 95 6.39 11.46 -3.48
CA LEU A 95 5.01 11.31 -3.90
C LEU A 95 4.15 12.31 -3.13
N LEU A 96 3.31 13.04 -3.84
CA LEU A 96 2.28 13.89 -3.27
C LEU A 96 0.92 13.43 -3.78
N ILE A 97 -0.05 13.25 -2.90
CA ILE A 97 -1.46 13.03 -3.24
C ILE A 97 -2.20 14.29 -2.85
N VAL A 98 -2.87 14.93 -3.81
CA VAL A 98 -3.75 16.09 -3.58
C VAL A 98 -5.02 15.91 -4.39
N ASP A 99 -6.19 16.01 -3.75
CA ASP A 99 -7.50 15.85 -4.39
C ASP A 99 -7.59 14.53 -5.20
N GLY A 100 -7.06 13.44 -4.62
CA GLY A 100 -7.04 12.12 -5.27
C GLY A 100 -6.13 12.00 -6.50
N LYS A 101 -5.27 12.99 -6.75
CA LYS A 101 -4.26 12.97 -7.84
C LYS A 101 -2.87 12.78 -7.26
N ALA A 102 -2.13 11.83 -7.82
CA ALA A 102 -0.73 11.60 -7.49
C ALA A 102 0.20 12.47 -8.36
N TYR A 103 1.15 13.15 -7.72
CA TYR A 103 2.24 13.90 -8.30
C TYR A 103 3.56 13.32 -7.81
N ILE A 104 4.55 13.24 -8.70
CA ILE A 104 5.82 12.57 -8.40
C ILE A 104 6.96 13.49 -8.80
N GLU A 105 7.92 13.65 -7.89
CA GLU A 105 9.21 14.28 -8.17
C GLU A 105 10.29 13.23 -7.97
N LYS A 106 11.06 12.94 -9.02
CA LYS A 106 12.19 12.00 -8.94
C LYS A 106 13.44 12.77 -8.54
N TYR A 107 14.11 12.32 -7.48
CA TYR A 107 15.38 12.90 -7.04
C TYR A 107 16.57 12.13 -7.60
N ARG A 108 16.46 10.80 -7.65
CA ARG A 108 17.49 9.90 -8.16
C ARG A 108 16.85 8.78 -8.96
N GLN A 109 17.68 8.12 -9.78
CA GLN A 109 17.25 6.93 -10.49
C GLN A 109 17.12 5.78 -9.48
N SER A 110 15.90 5.28 -9.31
CA SER A 110 15.66 4.08 -8.52
C SER A 110 16.33 2.87 -9.14
N PHE A 111 16.73 1.92 -8.29
CA PHE A 111 17.29 0.67 -8.76
C PHE A 111 16.25 -0.05 -9.64
N GLN A 112 16.64 -0.36 -10.88
CA GLN A 112 15.75 -0.97 -11.87
C GLN A 112 14.45 -0.15 -12.04
N THR A 113 13.29 -0.80 -11.93
CA THR A 113 11.95 -0.20 -12.13
C THR A 113 11.11 -0.27 -10.87
N ARG A 114 11.77 -0.36 -9.70
CA ARG A 114 11.13 -0.50 -8.38
C ARG A 114 10.16 0.64 -8.09
N ASP A 115 10.53 1.87 -8.41
CA ASP A 115 9.65 3.03 -8.32
C ASP A 115 8.38 2.85 -9.14
N MET A 116 8.50 2.41 -10.40
CA MET A 116 7.38 2.24 -11.30
C MET A 116 6.30 1.31 -10.73
N PHE A 117 6.68 0.16 -10.18
CA PHE A 117 5.70 -0.78 -9.61
C PHE A 117 5.06 -0.26 -8.32
N THR A 118 5.82 0.41 -7.45
CA THR A 118 5.27 1.10 -6.28
C THR A 118 4.23 2.13 -6.70
N LEU A 119 4.56 2.97 -7.69
CA LEU A 119 3.65 3.98 -8.24
C LEU A 119 2.42 3.34 -8.87
N TRP A 120 2.58 2.24 -9.62
CA TRP A 120 1.45 1.48 -10.17
C TRP A 120 0.52 0.99 -9.07
N GLY A 121 1.05 0.45 -7.98
CA GLY A 121 0.27 0.03 -6.81
C GLY A 121 -0.53 1.17 -6.18
N ILE A 122 0.09 2.35 -6.04
CA ILE A 122 -0.57 3.55 -5.51
C ILE A 122 -1.65 4.07 -6.47
N LEU A 123 -1.44 3.98 -7.78
CA LEU A 123 -2.48 4.31 -8.75
C LEU A 123 -3.66 3.32 -8.68
N GLN A 124 -3.41 2.03 -8.43
CA GLN A 124 -4.49 1.07 -8.19
C GLN A 124 -5.27 1.43 -6.93
N LEU A 125 -4.57 1.86 -5.87
CA LEU A 125 -5.17 2.33 -4.62
C LEU A 125 -6.15 3.48 -4.83
N LEU A 126 -5.69 4.53 -5.48
CA LEU A 126 -6.51 5.72 -5.78
C LEU A 126 -7.74 5.36 -6.62
N ARG A 127 -7.61 4.39 -7.55
CA ARG A 127 -8.71 3.94 -8.39
C ARG A 127 -9.74 3.09 -7.63
N VAL A 128 -9.29 2.19 -6.74
CA VAL A 128 -10.18 1.29 -5.99
C VAL A 128 -10.87 2.00 -4.82
N TYR A 129 -10.20 3.01 -4.24
CA TYR A 129 -10.69 3.76 -3.09
C TYR A 129 -10.72 5.28 -3.35
N PRO A 130 -11.49 5.73 -4.36
CA PRO A 130 -11.53 7.15 -4.72
C PRO A 130 -12.10 7.99 -3.56
N GLY A 131 -11.41 9.07 -3.21
CA GLY A 131 -11.79 9.97 -2.11
C GLY A 131 -11.58 9.39 -0.69
N ARG A 132 -10.91 8.24 -0.55
CA ARG A 132 -10.57 7.66 0.78
C ARG A 132 -9.15 7.97 1.24
N LEU A 133 -8.24 8.24 0.30
CA LEU A 133 -6.89 8.66 0.63
C LEU A 133 -6.91 10.18 0.87
N PRO A 134 -6.27 10.67 1.93
CA PRO A 134 -6.21 12.08 2.25
C PRO A 134 -5.16 12.73 1.35
N ASP A 135 -5.07 14.04 1.45
CA ASP A 135 -3.90 14.74 0.95
C ASP A 135 -2.69 14.34 1.82
N LEU A 136 -1.64 13.83 1.17
CA LEU A 136 -0.46 13.33 1.87
C LEU A 136 0.80 13.48 1.03
N GLU A 137 1.94 13.47 1.71
CA GLU A 137 3.26 13.61 1.11
C GLU A 137 4.20 12.54 1.66
N LEU A 138 4.80 11.72 0.79
CA LEU A 138 5.65 10.59 1.14
C LEU A 138 7.01 10.70 0.44
N MET A 139 8.06 10.34 1.18
CA MET A 139 9.43 10.27 0.68
C MET A 139 9.82 8.79 0.61
N PHE A 140 10.12 8.29 -0.58
CA PHE A 140 10.42 6.87 -0.79
C PHE A 140 11.89 6.65 -1.06
N ASN A 141 12.47 5.66 -0.40
CA ASN A 141 13.75 5.07 -0.76
C ASN A 141 13.52 3.69 -1.41
N CYS A 142 14.27 3.37 -2.46
CA CYS A 142 14.16 2.13 -3.24
C CYS A 142 15.42 1.25 -3.15
N GLY A 143 16.37 1.57 -2.28
CA GLY A 143 17.55 0.77 -1.98
C GLY A 143 17.23 -0.47 -1.15
N ASP A 144 18.23 -1.29 -0.84
CA ASP A 144 18.06 -2.54 -0.08
C ASP A 144 18.34 -2.40 1.42
N MET A 145 18.99 -1.30 1.82
CA MET A 145 19.44 -1.06 3.20
C MET A 145 18.62 0.09 3.81
N PRO A 146 18.13 -0.05 5.06
CA PRO A 146 17.48 1.05 5.77
C PRO A 146 18.40 2.27 5.86
N VAL A 147 17.81 3.48 5.85
CA VAL A 147 18.56 4.72 5.69
C VAL A 147 18.42 5.68 6.87
N ILE A 148 17.55 5.40 7.84
CA ILE A 148 17.35 6.23 9.03
C ILE A 148 17.79 5.47 10.30
N PRO A 149 19.09 5.51 10.69
CA PRO A 149 19.57 4.79 11.87
C PRO A 149 18.99 5.38 13.17
N SER A 150 18.39 4.53 14.01
CA SER A 150 17.75 4.96 15.26
C SER A 150 18.72 5.59 16.26
N LYS A 151 20.00 5.21 16.20
CA LYS A 151 21.09 5.76 17.02
C LYS A 151 21.28 7.28 16.84
N ASP A 152 20.93 7.83 15.68
CA ASP A 152 21.13 9.24 15.35
C ASP A 152 19.98 10.12 15.91
N PHE A 153 18.92 9.49 16.44
CA PHE A 153 17.67 10.15 16.86
C PHE A 153 17.27 9.79 18.31
N ARG A 154 18.23 9.72 19.25
CA ARG A 154 17.98 9.39 20.67
C ARG A 154 17.81 10.59 21.60
N GLY A 155 18.00 11.81 21.11
CA GLY A 155 17.95 13.04 21.92
C GLY A 155 16.53 13.56 22.19
N PRO A 156 16.36 14.47 23.17
CA PRO A 156 15.05 15.05 23.51
C PRO A 156 14.41 15.89 22.39
N ASN A 157 15.19 16.31 21.40
CA ASN A 157 14.72 17.00 20.18
C ASN A 157 14.91 16.15 18.92
N ALA A 158 14.96 14.82 19.09
CA ALA A 158 15.06 13.91 17.97
C ALA A 158 13.86 14.07 17.05
N SER A 159 14.16 14.38 15.79
CA SER A 159 13.17 14.56 14.75
C SER A 159 13.61 13.72 13.55
N PRO A 160 13.35 12.40 13.58
CA PRO A 160 13.70 11.53 12.48
C PRO A 160 12.94 11.97 11.21
N PRO A 161 13.60 12.01 10.04
CA PRO A 161 12.93 12.26 8.78
C PRO A 161 12.06 11.04 8.41
N PRO A 162 10.78 11.21 8.04
CA PRO A 162 9.92 10.11 7.65
C PRO A 162 10.35 9.58 6.27
N SER A 163 10.85 8.35 6.24
CA SER A 163 11.34 7.67 5.03
C SER A 163 10.57 6.38 4.84
N PHE A 164 9.86 6.24 3.71
CA PHE A 164 9.16 5.01 3.35
C PHE A 164 10.12 4.08 2.62
N HIS A 165 10.22 2.85 3.12
CA HIS A 165 11.16 1.86 2.64
C HIS A 165 10.53 0.47 2.68
N TYR A 166 11.05 -0.48 1.89
CA TYR A 166 10.48 -1.83 1.90
C TYR A 166 10.99 -2.70 3.06
N CYS A 167 12.16 -2.38 3.60
CA CYS A 167 12.76 -3.10 4.72
C CYS A 167 13.16 -2.13 5.85
N ALA A 168 13.08 -2.64 7.07
CA ALA A 168 13.54 -1.96 8.28
C ALA A 168 13.95 -3.03 9.29
N ASP A 169 14.76 -2.63 10.26
CA ASP A 169 15.13 -3.42 11.43
C ASP A 169 15.05 -2.59 12.72
N GLU A 170 15.28 -3.22 13.87
CA GLU A 170 15.25 -2.57 15.19
C GLU A 170 16.26 -1.41 15.35
N GLY A 171 17.29 -1.38 14.49
CA GLY A 171 18.30 -0.33 14.43
C GLY A 171 17.92 0.84 13.51
N SER A 172 16.73 0.81 12.90
CA SER A 172 16.26 1.82 11.93
C SER A 172 14.90 2.40 12.30
N LEU A 173 14.58 3.57 11.73
CA LEU A 173 13.30 4.27 11.89
C LEU A 173 12.60 4.47 10.54
N ASP A 174 12.98 3.69 9.53
CA ASP A 174 12.30 3.66 8.24
C ASP A 174 10.88 3.09 8.41
N ILE A 175 9.91 3.70 7.72
CA ILE A 175 8.51 3.30 7.74
C ILE A 175 8.30 2.22 6.68
N VAL A 176 7.91 1.01 7.10
CA VAL A 176 7.78 -0.11 6.16
C VAL A 176 6.57 0.11 5.25
N PHE A 177 6.82 0.02 3.95
CA PHE A 177 5.81 0.04 2.91
C PHE A 177 5.87 -1.24 2.07
N PRO A 178 4.74 -1.79 1.58
CA PRO A 178 4.78 -2.93 0.68
C PRO A 178 5.72 -2.69 -0.50
N ASP A 179 6.64 -3.62 -0.72
CA ASP A 179 7.64 -3.52 -1.78
C ASP A 179 6.99 -3.54 -3.18
N TRP A 180 7.78 -3.23 -4.21
CA TRP A 180 7.34 -3.31 -5.60
C TRP A 180 6.84 -4.71 -5.97
N SER A 181 7.46 -5.77 -5.43
CA SER A 181 7.10 -7.15 -5.75
C SER A 181 5.69 -7.53 -5.27
N PHE A 182 5.15 -6.82 -4.27
CA PHE A 182 3.76 -6.93 -3.86
C PHE A 182 2.78 -6.74 -5.04
N TRP A 183 3.07 -5.75 -5.89
CA TRP A 183 2.30 -5.43 -7.10
C TRP A 183 2.71 -6.27 -8.32
N GLY A 184 3.71 -7.13 -8.16
CA GLY A 184 4.35 -7.89 -9.23
C GLY A 184 5.59 -7.17 -9.75
N TRP A 185 6.40 -7.93 -10.48
CA TRP A 185 7.63 -7.43 -11.09
C TRP A 185 7.79 -8.06 -12.47
N ALA A 186 7.35 -7.34 -13.50
CA ALA A 186 7.19 -7.88 -14.83
C ALA A 186 8.54 -8.25 -15.49
N GLU A 187 9.59 -7.46 -15.28
CA GLU A 187 10.91 -7.70 -15.91
C GLU A 187 11.52 -9.04 -15.49
N ILE A 188 11.16 -9.56 -14.32
CA ILE A 188 11.64 -10.84 -13.78
C ILE A 188 10.51 -11.84 -13.52
N ASN A 189 9.35 -11.64 -14.14
CA ASN A 189 8.22 -12.58 -14.14
C ASN A 189 7.65 -12.92 -12.74
N ILE A 190 7.71 -11.97 -11.81
CA ILE A 190 7.01 -12.07 -10.51
C ILE A 190 5.57 -11.60 -10.69
N LYS A 191 4.62 -12.45 -10.30
CA LYS A 191 3.19 -12.13 -10.35
C LYS A 191 2.77 -11.33 -9.11
N PRO A 192 1.77 -10.44 -9.21
CA PRO A 192 1.20 -9.77 -8.05
C PRO A 192 0.67 -10.76 -7.02
N TRP A 193 0.72 -10.36 -5.76
CA TRP A 193 0.19 -11.15 -4.66
C TRP A 193 -1.34 -11.27 -4.77
N ARG A 194 -1.87 -12.50 -4.79
CA ARG A 194 -3.31 -12.78 -5.01
C ARG A 194 -4.24 -12.26 -3.90
N SER A 195 -3.69 -11.94 -2.73
CA SER A 195 -4.42 -11.61 -1.49
C SER A 195 -4.37 -10.12 -1.14
N SER A 196 -4.39 -9.20 -2.13
CA SER A 196 -4.42 -7.74 -1.89
C SER A 196 -5.66 -7.23 -1.13
N LYS A 197 -6.58 -8.11 -0.74
CA LYS A 197 -7.82 -7.78 0.01
C LYS A 197 -7.55 -7.17 1.38
N TYR A 198 -6.47 -7.58 2.06
CA TYR A 198 -6.25 -7.24 3.48
C TYR A 198 -5.37 -6.01 3.68
N ILE A 199 -4.46 -5.71 2.75
CA ILE A 199 -3.58 -4.53 2.85
C ILE A 199 -4.35 -3.22 2.80
N PHE A 200 -5.45 -3.17 2.05
CA PHE A 200 -6.16 -1.93 1.81
C PHE A 200 -7.29 -1.61 2.79
N LEU A 201 -7.90 -2.63 3.40
CA LEU A 201 -8.84 -2.43 4.50
C LEU A 201 -8.17 -1.74 5.71
N CYS A 202 -6.86 -1.88 5.85
CA CYS A 202 -6.09 -1.31 6.96
C CYS A 202 -5.32 -0.02 6.58
N LEU A 203 -5.06 0.25 5.30
CA LEU A 203 -4.57 1.58 4.84
C LEU A 203 -5.59 2.70 5.08
N HIS A 204 -6.89 2.39 5.11
CA HIS A 204 -7.92 3.33 5.60
C HIS A 204 -7.67 3.79 7.05
N TRP A 205 -6.96 3.00 7.87
CA TRP A 205 -6.55 3.39 9.23
C TRP A 205 -5.23 4.16 9.27
N VAL A 206 -4.29 3.89 8.36
CA VAL A 206 -3.04 4.67 8.20
C VAL A 206 -3.34 6.16 7.97
N VAL A 207 -4.47 6.42 7.32
CA VAL A 207 -4.95 7.75 6.93
C VAL A 207 -5.73 8.46 8.04
N ASN A 208 -6.33 7.72 8.98
CA ASN A 208 -7.09 8.26 10.10
C ASN A 208 -6.27 8.13 11.40
N ILE A 209 -5.07 8.71 11.39
CA ILE A 209 -4.32 8.99 12.62
C ILE A 209 -4.89 10.30 13.18
N ASP A 210 -6.03 10.18 13.86
CA ASP A 210 -6.50 11.10 14.91
C ASP A 210 -6.28 10.42 16.28
#